data_AF-A0A0B2A645-F1
#
_entry.id   AF-A0A0B2A645-F1
#
_cell.length_a   1.000
_cell.length_b   1.000
_cell.length_c   1.000
_cell.angle_alpha   90.00
_cell.angle_beta   90.00
_cell.angle_gamma   90.00
#
_symmetry.space_group_name_H-M   'P 1'
#
loop_
_entity.id
_entity.type
_entity.pdbx_description
1 polymer ?
#
loop_
_entity_poly.entity_id
_entity_poly.type
_entity_poly.pdbx_seq_one_letter_code
_entity_poly.pdbx_strand_id
1 'polypeptide(L)'
;MQVLLTIFGAALVTAGAGFAGAAIQGRREHNRWVRQERLAAYLKFLFTANDMWDLVNEREKGSAETKRLQAEPIEARNAIATAPPGEERDRLLERIAHLQADLDRNIAKIDMRLERWHAIDAKRTKMLVPLDFLGPTDVAQAARRVAFAINNDPDAISWRLVKTQAAMRRALGIKAGHR
;
A
#
# COMPACT_ATOMS: atom_id res chain seq x y z
N MET A 1 30.79 -30.18 -58.34
CA MET A 1 29.90 -30.42 -57.18
C MET A 1 30.46 -29.93 -55.84
N GLN A 2 31.78 -29.81 -55.64
CA GLN A 2 32.36 -29.36 -54.36
C GLN A 2 32.03 -27.90 -53.96
N VAL A 3 31.96 -26.98 -54.94
CA VAL A 3 31.71 -25.54 -54.67
C VAL A 3 30.32 -25.28 -54.05
N LEU A 4 29.28 -25.97 -54.55
CA LEU A 4 27.92 -25.87 -54.00
C LEU A 4 27.86 -26.32 -52.53
N LEU A 5 28.55 -27.42 -52.19
CA LEU A 5 28.59 -27.95 -50.82
C LEU A 5 29.22 -26.96 -49.83
N THR A 6 30.26 -26.24 -50.25
CA THR A 6 30.91 -25.22 -49.41
C THR A 6 30.05 -23.98 -49.20
N ILE A 7 29.30 -23.54 -50.23
CA ILE A 7 28.40 -22.39 -50.13
C ILE A 7 27.20 -22.70 -49.22
N PHE A 8 26.58 -23.88 -49.39
CA PHE A 8 25.49 -24.32 -48.53
C PHE A 8 25.93 -24.57 -47.09
N GLY A 9 27.15 -25.11 -46.88
CA GLY A 9 27.72 -25.28 -45.55
C GLY A 9 27.98 -23.94 -44.84
N ALA A 10 28.59 -22.98 -45.54
CA ALA A 10 28.82 -21.63 -45.00
C ALA A 10 27.51 -20.91 -44.67
N ALA A 11 26.51 -20.97 -45.57
CA ALA A 11 25.20 -20.34 -45.35
C ALA A 11 24.48 -20.91 -44.12
N LEU A 12 24.56 -22.23 -43.89
CA LEU A 12 23.93 -22.90 -42.76
C LEU A 12 24.58 -22.52 -41.42
N VAL A 13 25.91 -22.39 -41.39
CA VAL A 13 26.65 -21.93 -40.19
C VAL A 13 26.32 -20.47 -39.88
N THR A 14 26.29 -19.60 -40.89
CA THR A 14 25.92 -18.19 -40.71
C THR A 14 24.48 -18.04 -40.22
N ALA A 15 23.53 -18.80 -40.78
CA ALA A 15 22.14 -18.80 -40.34
C ALA A 15 22.00 -19.32 -38.89
N GLY A 16 22.71 -20.40 -38.53
CA GLY A 16 22.74 -20.93 -37.17
C GLY A 16 23.30 -19.95 -36.14
N ALA A 17 24.37 -19.24 -36.49
CA ALA A 17 24.96 -18.20 -35.65
C ALA A 17 24.00 -17.01 -35.47
N GLY A 18 23.30 -16.59 -36.53
CA GLY A 18 22.27 -15.54 -36.46
C GLY A 18 21.12 -15.91 -35.51
N PHE A 19 20.64 -17.16 -35.59
CA PHE A 19 19.57 -17.64 -34.71
C PHE A 19 20.01 -17.74 -33.25
N ALA A 20 21.23 -18.23 -32.99
CA ALA A 20 21.79 -18.27 -31.64
C ALA A 20 21.96 -16.87 -31.04
N GLY A 21 22.42 -15.90 -31.84
CA GLY A 21 22.52 -14.49 -31.45
C GLY A 21 21.16 -13.89 -31.07
N ALA A 22 20.14 -14.10 -31.92
CA ALA A 22 18.78 -13.64 -31.65
C ALA A 22 18.18 -14.27 -30.39
N ALA A 23 18.42 -15.56 -30.15
CA ALA A 23 17.94 -16.25 -28.95
C ALA A 23 18.57 -15.68 -27.66
N ILE A 24 19.87 -15.38 -27.68
CA ILE A 24 20.58 -14.78 -26.54
C ILE A 24 20.08 -13.35 -26.30
N GLN A 25 19.89 -12.58 -27.36
CA GLN A 25 19.36 -11.22 -27.26
C GLN A 25 17.93 -11.22 -26.71
N GLY A 26 17.06 -12.10 -27.21
CA GLY A 26 15.69 -12.25 -26.72
C GLY A 26 15.65 -12.61 -25.23
N ARG A 27 16.54 -13.50 -24.76
CA ARG A 27 16.67 -13.82 -23.32
C ARG A 27 17.09 -12.61 -22.49
N ARG A 28 18.02 -11.78 -22.99
CA ARG A 28 18.48 -10.58 -22.28
C ARG A 28 17.38 -9.53 -22.17
N GLU A 29 16.67 -9.27 -23.25
CA GLU A 29 15.55 -8.33 -23.30
C GLU A 29 14.41 -8.80 -22.40
N HIS A 30 14.06 -10.08 -22.46
CA HIS A 30 13.05 -10.67 -21.57
C HIS A 30 13.43 -10.50 -20.09
N ASN A 31 14.67 -10.81 -19.71
CA ASN A 31 15.12 -10.64 -18.32
C ASN A 31 15.10 -9.18 -17.86
N ARG A 32 15.43 -8.22 -18.74
CA ARG A 32 15.32 -6.79 -18.43
C ARG A 32 13.86 -6.39 -18.23
N TRP A 33 12.99 -6.81 -19.12
CA TRP A 33 11.55 -6.56 -19.04
C TRP A 33 10.96 -7.12 -17.74
N VAL A 34 11.23 -8.39 -17.41
CA VAL A 34 10.77 -9.00 -16.14
C VAL A 34 11.26 -8.22 -14.92
N ARG A 35 12.52 -7.75 -14.92
CA ARG A 35 13.07 -6.96 -13.81
C ARG A 35 12.37 -5.61 -13.66
N GLN A 36 12.09 -4.92 -14.77
CA GLN A 36 11.38 -3.64 -14.76
C GLN A 36 9.94 -3.81 -14.26
N GLU A 37 9.24 -4.83 -14.75
CA GLU A 37 7.87 -5.11 -14.35
C GLU A 37 7.78 -5.49 -12.87
N ARG A 38 8.72 -6.30 -12.37
CA ARG A 38 8.87 -6.59 -10.94
C ARG A 38 9.07 -5.31 -10.11
N LEU A 39 9.99 -4.44 -10.53
CA LEU A 39 10.26 -3.20 -9.82
C LEU A 39 9.00 -2.31 -9.77
N ALA A 40 8.29 -2.17 -10.88
CA ALA A 40 7.05 -1.40 -10.95
C ALA A 40 5.98 -1.96 -10.00
N ALA A 41 5.78 -3.28 -9.99
CA ALA A 41 4.87 -3.95 -9.08
C ALA A 41 5.27 -3.75 -7.61
N TYR A 42 6.57 -3.85 -7.29
CA TYR A 42 7.10 -3.70 -5.93
C TYR A 42 6.89 -2.28 -5.39
N LEU A 43 7.22 -1.26 -6.19
CA LEU A 43 7.00 0.13 -5.82
C LEU A 43 5.52 0.42 -5.60
N LYS A 44 4.67 -0.03 -6.52
CA LYS A 44 3.22 0.16 -6.43
C LYS A 44 2.64 -0.47 -5.15
N PHE A 45 3.11 -1.67 -4.79
CA PHE A 45 2.73 -2.31 -3.54
C PHE A 45 3.20 -1.51 -2.32
N LEU A 46 4.48 -1.11 -2.27
CA LEU A 46 5.06 -0.41 -1.12
C LEU A 46 4.40 0.94 -0.87
N PHE A 47 4.15 1.74 -1.90
CA PHE A 47 3.44 3.02 -1.75
C PHE A 47 2.04 2.82 -1.19
N THR A 48 1.31 1.84 -1.71
CA THR A 48 -0.07 1.57 -1.26
C THR A 48 -0.12 1.03 0.16
N ALA A 49 0.82 0.15 0.51
CA ALA A 49 0.90 -0.38 1.87
C ALA A 49 1.33 0.70 2.88
N ASN A 50 2.13 1.69 2.45
CA ASN A 50 2.44 2.87 3.26
C ASN A 50 1.21 3.78 3.41
N ASP A 51 0.46 4.04 2.34
CA ASP A 51 -0.78 4.82 2.40
C ASP A 51 -1.81 4.19 3.35
N MET A 52 -1.90 2.85 3.35
CA MET A 52 -2.75 2.11 4.31
C MET A 52 -2.26 2.27 5.74
N TRP A 53 -0.94 2.19 5.96
CA TRP A 53 -0.35 2.38 7.29
C TRP A 53 -0.61 3.79 7.85
N ASP A 54 -0.48 4.82 7.01
CA ASP A 54 -0.75 6.20 7.39
C ASP A 54 -2.22 6.39 7.79
N LEU A 55 -3.16 5.79 7.05
CA LEU A 55 -4.58 5.80 7.41
C LEU A 55 -4.87 5.12 8.75
N VAL A 56 -4.20 4.00 9.04
CA VAL A 56 -4.37 3.30 10.32
C VAL A 56 -3.86 4.16 11.48
N ASN A 57 -2.71 4.81 11.31
CA ASN A 57 -2.18 5.75 12.30
C ASN A 57 -3.08 6.99 12.48
N GLU A 58 -3.63 7.54 11.40
CA GLU A 58 -4.60 8.64 11.45
C GLU A 58 -5.88 8.24 12.20
N ARG A 59 -6.36 7.01 12.02
CA ARG A 59 -7.52 6.46 12.75
C ARG A 59 -7.23 6.38 14.24
N GLU A 60 -6.07 5.86 14.62
CA GLU A 60 -5.69 5.71 16.02
C GLU A 60 -5.60 7.07 16.73
N LYS A 61 -4.91 8.04 16.11
CA LYS A 61 -4.83 9.42 16.62
C LYS A 61 -6.20 10.07 16.76
N GLY A 62 -7.11 9.84 15.81
CA GLY A 62 -8.46 10.38 15.83
C GLY A 62 -9.42 9.69 16.83
N SER A 63 -9.05 8.53 17.37
CA SER A 63 -9.91 7.74 18.27
C SER A 63 -10.13 8.45 19.62
N ALA A 64 -9.07 9.04 20.19
CA ALA A 64 -9.17 9.78 21.46
C ALA A 64 -10.07 11.02 21.33
N GLU A 65 -9.90 11.80 20.26
CA GLU A 65 -10.72 12.98 19.99
C GLU A 65 -12.19 12.59 19.75
N THR A 66 -12.44 11.49 19.03
CA THR A 66 -13.80 11.01 18.78
C THR A 66 -14.49 10.59 20.08
N LYS A 67 -13.78 9.90 20.98
CA LYS A 67 -14.31 9.55 22.30
C LYS A 67 -14.64 10.79 23.14
N ARG A 68 -13.75 11.79 23.12
CA ARG A 68 -13.97 13.06 23.83
C ARG A 68 -15.21 13.79 23.32
N LEU A 69 -15.31 13.97 21.99
CA LEU A 69 -16.43 14.65 21.34
C LEU A 69 -17.77 13.92 21.49
N GLN A 70 -17.76 12.61 21.81
CA GLN A 70 -18.98 11.87 22.15
C GLN A 70 -19.38 12.02 23.63
N ALA A 71 -18.42 12.11 24.54
CA ALA A 71 -18.69 12.21 25.98
C ALA A 71 -19.12 13.63 26.40
N GLU A 72 -18.44 14.67 25.91
CA GLU A 72 -18.69 16.06 26.33
C GLU A 72 -20.13 16.56 26.07
N PRO A 73 -20.81 16.24 24.96
CA PRO A 73 -22.20 16.63 24.76
C PRO A 73 -23.16 15.96 25.75
N ILE A 74 -22.87 14.73 26.16
CA ILE A 74 -23.70 13.99 27.13
C ILE A 74 -23.59 14.67 28.50
N GLU A 75 -22.37 15.00 28.92
CA GLU A 75 -22.12 15.73 30.16
C GLU A 75 -22.75 17.13 30.14
N ALA A 76 -22.60 17.87 29.04
CA ALA A 76 -23.20 19.20 28.90
C ALA A 76 -24.73 19.16 28.93
N ARG A 77 -25.36 18.16 28.30
CA ARG A 77 -26.82 17.95 28.37
C ARG A 77 -27.28 17.65 29.79
N ASN A 78 -26.55 16.83 30.52
CA ASN A 78 -26.86 16.51 31.91
C ASN A 78 -26.73 17.75 32.82
N ALA A 79 -25.73 18.61 32.58
CA ALA A 79 -25.57 19.87 33.31
C ALA A 79 -26.71 20.87 33.02
N ILE A 80 -27.21 20.92 31.78
CA ILE A 80 -28.38 21.76 31.45
C ILE A 80 -29.64 21.28 32.16
N ALA A 81 -29.82 19.97 32.31
CA ALA A 81 -30.99 19.40 32.95
C ALA A 81 -31.10 19.78 34.44
N THR A 82 -29.96 20.07 35.09
CA THR A 82 -29.90 20.46 36.51
C THR A 82 -29.69 21.96 36.72
N ALA A 83 -29.32 22.71 35.69
CA ALA A 83 -29.09 24.15 35.78
C ALA A 83 -30.40 24.96 35.80
N PRO A 84 -30.53 25.94 36.72
CA PRO A 84 -31.66 26.86 36.70
C PRO A 84 -31.63 27.73 35.42
N PRO A 85 -32.80 28.23 34.96
CA PRO A 85 -32.84 29.19 33.85
C PRO A 85 -32.02 30.45 34.16
N GLY A 86 -31.21 30.91 33.22
CA GLY A 86 -30.35 32.08 33.36
C GLY A 86 -29.05 31.96 32.56
N GLU A 87 -28.11 32.87 32.83
CA GLU A 87 -26.86 33.01 32.08
C GLU A 87 -26.03 31.73 31.99
N GLU A 88 -25.99 30.93 33.05
CA GLU A 88 -25.26 29.65 33.06
C GLU A 88 -25.86 28.62 32.11
N ARG A 89 -27.19 28.56 32.02
CA ARG A 89 -27.90 27.66 31.10
C ARG A 89 -27.69 28.10 29.65
N ASP A 90 -27.67 29.40 29.38
CA ASP A 90 -27.41 29.95 28.05
C ASP A 90 -25.99 29.63 27.58
N ARG A 91 -24.97 29.78 28.46
CA ARG A 91 -23.59 29.38 28.18
C ARG A 91 -23.46 27.88 27.89
N LEU A 92 -24.17 27.04 28.64
CA LEU A 92 -24.17 25.59 28.39
C LEU A 92 -24.83 25.23 27.05
N LEU A 93 -25.90 25.91 26.67
CA LEU A 93 -26.55 25.74 25.37
C LEU A 93 -25.63 26.15 24.21
N GLU A 94 -24.92 27.27 24.33
CA GLU A 94 -23.92 27.70 23.36
C GLU A 94 -22.76 26.69 23.24
N ARG A 95 -22.26 26.18 24.38
CA ARG A 95 -21.25 25.13 24.40
C ARG A 95 -21.73 23.86 23.67
N ILE A 96 -22.98 23.44 23.86
CA ILE A 96 -23.53 22.30 23.12
C ILE A 96 -23.58 22.57 21.61
N ALA A 97 -23.99 23.76 21.19
CA ALA A 97 -24.03 24.11 19.78
C ALA A 97 -22.62 24.04 19.15
N HIS A 98 -21.60 24.52 19.85
CA HIS A 98 -20.21 24.37 19.42
C HIS A 98 -19.75 22.91 19.34
N LEU A 99 -20.04 22.11 20.37
CA LEU A 99 -19.70 20.69 20.38
C LEU A 99 -20.40 19.91 19.27
N GLN A 100 -21.64 20.26 18.92
CA GLN A 100 -22.35 19.69 17.79
C GLN A 100 -21.65 20.02 16.46
N ALA A 101 -21.27 21.28 16.26
CA ALA A 101 -20.52 21.68 15.06
C ALA A 101 -19.12 21.02 14.98
N ASP A 102 -18.48 20.74 16.12
CA ASP A 102 -17.23 19.96 16.17
C ASP A 102 -17.47 18.48 15.83
N LEU A 103 -18.56 17.89 16.32
CA LEU A 103 -18.95 16.51 16.02
C LEU A 103 -19.24 16.34 14.52
N ASP A 104 -19.99 17.26 13.91
CA ASP A 104 -20.30 17.24 12.48
C ASP A 104 -19.03 17.32 11.62
N ARG A 105 -18.08 18.18 12.01
CA ARG A 105 -16.76 18.27 11.36
C ARG A 105 -15.95 16.98 11.52
N ASN A 106 -16.05 16.32 12.68
CA ASN A 106 -15.36 15.04 12.89
C ASN A 106 -16.01 13.90 12.09
N ILE A 107 -17.33 13.88 11.96
CA ILE A 107 -18.06 12.93 11.10
C ILE A 107 -17.61 13.07 9.65
N ALA A 108 -17.56 14.30 9.12
CA ALA A 108 -17.06 14.55 7.76
C ALA A 108 -15.61 14.03 7.56
N LYS A 109 -14.73 14.19 8.57
CA LYS A 109 -13.37 13.63 8.53
C LYS A 109 -13.35 12.10 8.58
N ILE A 110 -14.30 11.46 9.27
CA ILE A 110 -14.45 9.99 9.27
C ILE A 110 -14.88 9.53 7.88
N ASP A 111 -15.86 10.19 7.27
CA ASP A 111 -16.37 9.83 5.94
C ASP A 111 -15.28 9.94 4.87
N MET A 112 -14.53 11.06 4.86
CA MET A 112 -13.38 11.22 3.95
C MET A 112 -12.32 10.12 4.13
N ARG A 113 -12.05 9.70 5.37
CA ARG A 113 -11.11 8.60 5.65
C ARG A 113 -11.64 7.26 5.18
N LEU A 114 -12.95 7.02 5.32
CA LEU A 114 -13.60 5.81 4.86
C LEU A 114 -13.57 5.69 3.33
N GLU A 115 -13.83 6.79 2.61
CA GLU A 115 -13.68 6.84 1.16
C GLU A 115 -12.25 6.56 0.72
N ARG A 116 -11.26 7.21 1.37
CA ARG A 116 -9.84 6.97 1.10
C ARG A 116 -9.45 5.51 1.38
N TRP A 117 -9.97 4.92 2.46
CA TRP A 117 -9.79 3.50 2.77
C TRP A 117 -10.31 2.60 1.66
N HIS A 118 -11.55 2.80 1.22
CA HIS A 118 -12.13 2.00 0.13
C HIS A 118 -11.36 2.13 -1.18
N ALA A 119 -10.90 3.35 -1.52
CA ALA A 119 -10.09 3.58 -2.71
C ALA A 119 -8.75 2.82 -2.65
N ILE A 120 -8.13 2.73 -1.47
CA ILE A 120 -6.86 2.04 -1.27
C ILE A 120 -7.06 0.52 -1.18
N ASP A 121 -8.13 0.02 -0.55
CA ASP A 121 -8.43 -1.42 -0.50
C ASP A 121 -8.78 -1.99 -1.88
N ALA A 122 -9.52 -1.24 -2.71
CA ALA A 122 -9.75 -1.61 -4.11
C ALA A 122 -8.45 -1.73 -4.92
N LYS A 123 -7.46 -0.90 -4.60
CA LYS A 123 -6.11 -0.95 -5.20
C LYS A 123 -5.32 -2.17 -4.70
N ARG A 124 -5.40 -2.49 -3.42
CA ARG A 124 -4.67 -3.59 -2.77
C ARG A 124 -4.91 -4.95 -3.44
N THR A 125 -6.16 -5.31 -3.71
CA THR A 125 -6.52 -6.61 -4.31
C THR A 125 -5.84 -6.80 -5.68
N LYS A 126 -5.71 -5.72 -6.44
CA LYS A 126 -5.07 -5.72 -7.77
C LYS A 126 -3.54 -5.78 -7.71
N MET A 127 -2.92 -5.49 -6.57
CA MET A 127 -1.46 -5.39 -6.44
C MET A 127 -0.79 -6.70 -6.04
N LEU A 128 -1.51 -7.62 -5.40
CA LEU A 128 -0.96 -8.93 -5.07
C LEU A 128 -0.80 -9.80 -6.32
N VAL A 129 -1.66 -9.62 -7.33
CA VAL A 129 -1.65 -10.42 -8.56
C VAL A 129 -0.29 -10.33 -9.28
N PRO A 130 0.25 -9.14 -9.63
CA PRO A 130 1.58 -9.06 -10.23
C PRO A 130 2.70 -9.66 -9.38
N LEU A 131 2.59 -9.59 -8.05
CA LEU A 131 3.60 -10.16 -7.15
C LEU A 131 3.57 -11.69 -7.17
N ASP A 132 2.38 -12.29 -7.26
CA ASP A 132 2.20 -13.73 -7.34
C ASP A 132 2.66 -14.30 -8.70
N PHE A 133 2.49 -13.56 -9.79
CA PHE A 133 2.86 -14.00 -11.13
C PHE A 133 4.32 -13.72 -11.49
N LEU A 134 4.84 -12.55 -11.11
CA LEU A 134 6.15 -12.08 -11.53
C LEU A 134 7.18 -12.19 -10.40
N GLY A 135 6.77 -12.06 -9.15
CA GLY A 135 7.68 -12.05 -8.01
C GLY A 135 8.18 -13.46 -7.63
N PRO A 136 9.37 -13.56 -7.02
CA PRO A 136 9.74 -14.78 -6.33
C PRO A 136 8.79 -15.03 -5.14
N THR A 137 8.63 -16.31 -4.78
CA THR A 137 7.66 -16.75 -3.77
C THR A 137 7.83 -16.07 -2.41
N ASP A 138 9.06 -15.75 -2.01
CA ASP A 138 9.34 -15.08 -0.74
C ASP A 138 8.81 -13.64 -0.70
N VAL A 139 8.88 -12.91 -1.81
CA VAL A 139 8.31 -11.56 -1.96
C VAL A 139 6.79 -11.61 -1.88
N ALA A 140 6.17 -12.53 -2.61
CA ALA A 140 4.72 -12.72 -2.60
C ALA A 140 4.21 -13.05 -1.19
N GLN A 141 4.87 -13.97 -0.49
CA GLN A 141 4.52 -14.31 0.89
C GLN A 141 4.72 -13.13 1.85
N ALA A 142 5.80 -12.35 1.72
CA ALA A 142 6.03 -11.18 2.57
C ALA A 142 4.94 -10.11 2.37
N ALA A 143 4.57 -9.84 1.10
CA ALA A 143 3.49 -8.93 0.75
C ALA A 143 2.12 -9.37 1.31
N ARG A 144 1.80 -10.68 1.24
CA ARG A 144 0.58 -11.23 1.85
C ARG A 144 0.55 -11.04 3.37
N ARG A 145 1.70 -11.17 4.06
CA ARG A 145 1.77 -10.94 5.52
C ARG A 145 1.54 -9.47 5.89
N VAL A 146 2.00 -8.53 5.07
CA VAL A 146 1.68 -7.10 5.23
C VAL A 146 0.19 -6.88 5.00
N ALA A 147 -0.36 -7.40 3.91
CA ALA A 147 -1.78 -7.29 3.58
C ALA A 147 -2.67 -7.88 4.69
N PHE A 148 -2.26 -8.97 5.33
CA PHE A 148 -2.96 -9.55 6.48
C PHE A 148 -2.85 -8.68 7.74
N ALA A 149 -1.66 -8.13 8.03
CA ALA A 149 -1.41 -7.28 9.20
C ALA A 149 -2.27 -6.01 9.21
N ILE A 150 -2.49 -5.42 8.04
CA ILE A 150 -3.29 -4.20 7.86
C ILE A 150 -4.68 -4.30 8.51
N ASN A 151 -5.27 -5.50 8.54
CA ASN A 151 -6.60 -5.72 9.11
C ASN A 151 -6.59 -6.31 10.53
N ASN A 152 -5.51 -6.96 10.95
CA ASN A 152 -5.51 -7.83 12.13
C ASN A 152 -4.45 -7.48 13.18
N ASP A 153 -3.37 -6.82 12.78
CA ASP A 153 -2.20 -6.60 13.61
C ASP A 153 -1.46 -5.32 13.14
N PRO A 154 -2.07 -4.13 13.39
CA PRO A 154 -1.52 -2.85 12.96
C PRO A 154 -0.07 -2.61 13.39
N ASP A 155 0.24 -2.92 14.64
CA ASP A 155 1.56 -2.69 15.24
C ASP A 155 2.67 -3.44 14.49
N ALA A 156 2.32 -4.58 13.87
CA ALA A 156 3.26 -5.36 13.10
C ALA A 156 3.49 -4.87 11.66
N ILE A 157 2.70 -3.93 11.14
CA ILE A 157 2.80 -3.49 9.74
C ILE A 157 4.18 -2.91 9.46
N SER A 158 4.70 -2.06 10.35
CA SER A 158 5.99 -1.37 10.18
C SER A 158 7.15 -2.34 9.93
N TRP A 159 7.34 -3.34 10.81
CA TRP A 159 8.42 -4.31 10.63
C TRP A 159 8.16 -5.27 9.46
N ARG A 160 6.90 -5.62 9.17
CA ARG A 160 6.55 -6.46 8.02
C ARG A 160 6.82 -5.74 6.70
N LEU A 161 6.60 -4.44 6.62
CA LEU A 161 6.97 -3.60 5.48
C LEU A 161 8.48 -3.62 5.25
N VAL A 162 9.27 -3.44 6.31
CA VAL A 162 10.75 -3.51 6.23
C VAL A 162 11.21 -4.88 5.70
N LYS A 163 10.65 -5.99 6.22
CA LYS A 163 10.98 -7.33 5.73
C LYS A 163 10.57 -7.54 4.27
N THR A 164 9.42 -7.01 3.87
CA THR A 164 8.94 -7.09 2.48
C THR A 164 9.85 -6.30 1.53
N GLN A 165 10.26 -5.10 1.92
CA GLN A 165 11.21 -4.29 1.17
C GLN A 165 12.57 -5.00 1.05
N ALA A 166 13.03 -5.67 2.12
CA ALA A 166 14.26 -6.45 2.08
C ALA A 166 14.16 -7.64 1.10
N ALA A 167 13.05 -8.37 1.11
CA ALA A 167 12.80 -9.44 0.13
C ALA A 167 12.80 -8.91 -1.32
N MET A 168 12.10 -7.80 -1.57
CA MET A 168 12.04 -7.15 -2.89
C MET A 168 13.42 -6.68 -3.37
N ARG A 169 14.23 -6.10 -2.49
CA ARG A 169 15.61 -5.69 -2.82
C ARG A 169 16.49 -6.89 -3.19
N ARG A 170 16.41 -7.99 -2.43
CA ARG A 170 17.13 -9.24 -2.75
C ARG A 170 16.70 -9.80 -4.10
N ALA A 171 15.40 -9.84 -4.38
CA ALA A 171 14.84 -10.30 -5.64
C ALA A 171 15.32 -9.47 -6.85
N LEU A 172 15.60 -8.18 -6.65
CA LEU A 172 16.13 -7.28 -7.67
C LEU A 172 17.67 -7.26 -7.75
N GLY A 173 18.37 -8.03 -6.91
CA GLY A 173 19.83 -8.02 -6.82
C GLY A 173 20.41 -6.70 -6.29
N ILE A 174 19.63 -5.93 -5.54
CA ILE A 174 20.08 -4.69 -4.90
C ILE A 174 20.71 -5.07 -3.56
N LYS A 175 22.03 -4.85 -3.41
CA LYS A 175 22.72 -5.10 -2.13
C LYS A 175 22.09 -4.23 -1.04
N ALA A 176 21.84 -4.84 0.12
CA ALA A 176 21.44 -4.08 1.30
C ALA A 176 22.61 -3.17 1.68
N GLY A 177 22.42 -1.86 1.56
CA GLY A 177 23.36 -0.90 2.16
C GLY A 177 23.29 -1.08 3.67
N HIS A 178 24.42 -1.41 4.30
CA HIS A 178 24.56 -1.29 5.74
C HIS A 178 24.29 0.16 6.12
N ARG A 179 23.20 0.39 6.86
CA ARG A 179 23.02 1.58 7.69
C ARG A 179 23.19 1.11 9.12
#